data_AF-A0A161SLW4-F1
#
_entry.id   AF-A0A161SLW4-F1
#
_cell.length_a   1.000
_cell.length_b   1.000
_cell.length_c   1.000
_cell.angle_alpha   90.00
_cell.angle_beta   90.00
_cell.angle_gamma   90.00
#
_symmetry.space_group_name_H-M   'P 1'
#
loop_
_entity.id
_entity.type
_entity.pdbx_description
1 polymer ?
#
loop_
_entity_poly.entity_id
_entity_poly.type
_entity_poly.pdbx_seq_one_letter_code
_entity_poly.pdbx_strand_id
1 'polypeptide(L)'
;MTQVAVTSLMALLTVVQFITVRHRRSQRILYASALITLAMFLNIDEVYLAVDHMLGERNLTTFISDGALITGTYFLSAAAIVSVRGVQDRKGRWPVWLLVAAGCVMVVAFAFIDMRHSSTRFMIDFGGQWPAAVYNSVQFVYLGLVLGYTGVVILQNRSRLTTRASSIGFTMFAVGCVVGIALVIDVIGMNLSHLMGWWDALRFLQSLYSPMFFVVMALLCTGLAIPAAARFVLRHWRGRHTAALIRQLEPLWTRVVSGSALPSALSDDDHEMQLHRMVVEIEDARFRSGGELQLSEDEVERLRLAHDHIAIPDDLFPMAAR
;
A
#
# COMPACT_ATOMS: atom_id res chain seq x y z
N MET A 1 15.03 -17.41 -9.41
CA MET A 1 15.04 -16.11 -10.11
C MET A 1 13.74 -15.33 -9.91
N THR A 2 12.58 -15.91 -10.21
CA THR A 2 11.26 -15.26 -10.02
C THR A 2 10.98 -14.87 -8.56
N GLN A 3 11.22 -15.77 -7.59
CA GLN A 3 11.04 -15.48 -6.16
C GLN A 3 11.91 -14.31 -5.70
N VAL A 4 13.21 -14.30 -6.01
CA VAL A 4 14.11 -13.20 -5.66
C VAL A 4 13.61 -11.87 -6.24
N ALA A 5 13.20 -11.87 -7.51
CA ALA A 5 12.66 -10.67 -8.15
C ALA A 5 11.37 -10.15 -7.46
N VAL A 6 10.45 -11.05 -7.10
CA VAL A 6 9.21 -10.71 -6.37
C VAL A 6 9.53 -10.19 -4.97
N THR A 7 10.45 -10.83 -4.25
CA THR A 7 10.87 -10.39 -2.91
C THR A 7 11.55 -9.02 -2.97
N SER A 8 12.43 -8.77 -3.94
CA SER A 8 13.04 -7.45 -4.14
C SER A 8 11.99 -6.39 -4.47
N LEU A 9 10.99 -6.72 -5.29
CA LEU A 9 9.89 -5.81 -5.62
C LEU A 9 9.04 -5.47 -4.39
N MET A 10 8.69 -6.47 -3.58
CA MET A 10 7.94 -6.28 -2.33
C MET A 10 8.73 -5.52 -1.27
N ALA A 11 10.03 -5.78 -1.15
CA ALA A 11 10.93 -5.05 -0.27
C ALA A 11 11.01 -3.57 -0.70
N LEU A 12 11.17 -3.30 -2.00
CA LEU A 12 11.15 -1.95 -2.54
C LEU A 12 9.83 -1.24 -2.24
N LEU A 13 8.70 -1.90 -2.48
CA LEU A 13 7.38 -1.37 -2.14
C LEU A 13 7.31 -1.04 -0.65
N THR A 14 7.76 -1.93 0.23
CA THR A 14 7.75 -1.72 1.68
C THR A 14 8.62 -0.54 2.10
N VAL A 15 9.82 -0.38 1.53
CA VAL A 15 10.69 0.78 1.79
C VAL A 15 10.02 2.07 1.32
N VAL A 16 9.45 2.09 0.11
CA VAL A 16 8.70 3.25 -0.40
C VAL A 16 7.54 3.58 0.55
N GLN A 17 6.74 2.59 0.96
CA GLN A 17 5.65 2.82 1.90
C GLN A 17 6.16 3.31 3.25
N PHE A 18 7.23 2.73 3.79
CA PHE A 18 7.82 3.14 5.07
C PHE A 18 8.24 4.61 5.07
N ILE A 19 8.90 5.06 4.00
CA ILE A 19 9.30 6.46 3.83
C ILE A 19 8.07 7.38 3.70
N THR A 20 7.04 6.94 2.98
CA THR A 20 5.86 7.77 2.67
C THR A 20 4.82 7.85 3.81
N VAL A 21 4.83 6.91 4.76
CA VAL A 21 3.76 6.71 5.78
C VAL A 21 4.15 7.25 7.18
N ARG A 22 5.02 8.26 7.28
CA ARG A 22 5.44 8.82 8.59
C ARG A 22 4.30 9.37 9.48
N HIS A 23 3.03 9.37 9.05
CA HIS A 23 1.89 9.87 9.82
C HIS A 23 0.75 8.85 10.05
N ARG A 24 0.11 8.92 11.23
CA ARG A 24 -0.68 7.88 11.95
C ARG A 24 -1.86 7.22 11.20
N ARG A 25 -2.24 7.67 9.99
CA ARG A 25 -3.44 7.20 9.28
C ARG A 25 -3.22 6.01 8.33
N SER A 26 -1.98 5.66 7.98
CA SER A 26 -1.67 4.62 6.95
C SER A 26 -1.00 3.34 7.45
N GLN A 27 -1.06 3.04 8.75
CA GLN A 27 -0.45 1.84 9.35
C GLN A 27 -0.90 0.52 8.69
N ARG A 28 -2.15 0.43 8.21
CA ARG A 28 -2.65 -0.80 7.55
C ARG A 28 -1.91 -1.15 6.27
N ILE A 29 -1.50 -0.16 5.46
CA ILE A 29 -0.74 -0.40 4.23
C ILE A 29 0.66 -0.91 4.58
N LEU A 30 1.28 -0.35 5.62
CA LEU A 30 2.57 -0.82 6.11
C LEU A 30 2.50 -2.25 6.65
N TYR A 31 1.50 -2.57 7.46
CA TYR A 31 1.32 -3.94 7.96
C TYR A 31 1.10 -4.92 6.82
N ALA A 32 0.29 -4.53 5.82
CA ALA A 32 0.08 -5.34 4.63
C ALA A 32 1.40 -5.60 3.88
N SER A 33 2.14 -4.54 3.54
CA SER A 33 3.38 -4.67 2.77
C SER A 33 4.46 -5.42 3.56
N ALA A 34 4.58 -5.18 4.86
CA ALA A 34 5.52 -5.88 5.73
C ALA A 34 5.22 -7.37 5.84
N LEU A 35 3.95 -7.75 6.06
CA LEU A 35 3.54 -9.16 6.14
C LEU A 35 3.73 -9.89 4.79
N ILE A 36 3.35 -9.25 3.68
CA ILE A 36 3.55 -9.84 2.34
C ILE A 36 5.05 -9.96 2.04
N THR A 37 5.86 -8.96 2.39
CA THR A 37 7.32 -9.03 2.23
C THR A 37 7.92 -10.14 3.07
N LEU A 38 7.47 -10.31 4.32
CA LEU A 38 7.90 -11.40 5.19
C LEU A 38 7.54 -12.76 4.57
N ALA A 39 6.32 -12.93 4.06
CA ALA A 39 5.90 -14.15 3.37
C ALA A 39 6.79 -14.44 2.14
N MET A 40 7.06 -13.42 1.32
CA MET A 40 7.92 -13.60 0.13
C MET A 40 9.37 -13.88 0.51
N PHE A 41 9.88 -13.28 1.59
CA PHE A 41 11.22 -13.53 2.10
C PHE A 41 11.39 -14.96 2.63
N LEU A 42 10.42 -15.46 3.38
CA LEU A 42 10.41 -16.84 3.88
C LEU A 42 10.27 -17.89 2.76
N ASN A 43 9.81 -17.49 1.58
CA ASN A 43 9.72 -18.35 0.39
C ASN A 43 11.02 -18.43 -0.44
N ILE A 44 12.10 -17.75 -0.04
CA ILE A 44 13.41 -17.92 -0.69
C ILE A 44 14.02 -19.24 -0.20
N ASP A 45 14.36 -20.16 -1.11
CA ASP A 45 14.85 -21.51 -0.79
C ASP A 45 15.89 -21.56 0.36
N GLU A 46 16.91 -20.70 0.31
CA GLU A 46 17.97 -20.64 1.34
C GLU A 46 17.43 -20.22 2.72
N VAL A 47 16.56 -19.21 2.74
CA VAL A 47 15.92 -18.70 3.96
C VAL A 47 14.94 -19.72 4.49
N TYR A 48 14.16 -20.33 3.59
CA TYR A 48 13.19 -21.35 3.90
C TYR A 48 13.82 -22.51 4.66
N LEU A 49 14.88 -23.09 4.09
CA LEU A 49 15.58 -24.23 4.67
C LEU A 49 16.22 -23.87 6.02
N ALA A 50 16.83 -22.69 6.13
CA ALA A 50 17.44 -22.23 7.38
C ALA A 50 16.40 -22.09 8.50
N VAL A 51 15.26 -21.45 8.21
CA VAL A 51 14.19 -21.24 9.20
C VAL A 51 13.49 -22.56 9.52
N ASP A 52 13.23 -23.41 8.52
CA ASP A 52 12.53 -24.67 8.74
C ASP A 52 13.37 -25.66 9.57
N HIS A 53 14.70 -25.65 9.39
CA HIS A 53 15.61 -26.41 10.23
C HIS A 53 15.52 -25.98 11.70
N MET A 54 15.44 -24.68 11.97
CA MET A 54 15.26 -24.16 13.34
C MET A 54 13.89 -24.52 13.94
N LEU A 55 12.88 -24.72 13.10
CA LEU A 55 11.51 -25.04 13.51
C LEU A 55 11.23 -26.56 13.58
N GLY A 56 12.24 -27.40 13.34
CA GLY A 56 12.15 -28.84 13.51
C GLY A 56 11.72 -29.61 12.25
N GLU A 57 11.97 -29.05 11.06
CA GLU A 57 11.89 -29.74 9.75
C GLU A 57 10.49 -30.28 9.39
N ARG A 58 9.45 -29.52 9.76
CA ARG A 58 8.04 -29.89 9.54
C ARG A 58 7.32 -28.98 8.55
N ASN A 59 8.06 -28.27 7.70
CA ASN A 59 7.52 -27.26 6.78
C ASN A 59 6.69 -26.19 7.51
N LEU A 60 7.00 -25.90 8.78
CA LEU A 60 6.32 -24.85 9.54
C LEU A 60 6.59 -23.47 8.95
N THR A 61 7.73 -23.31 8.27
CA THR A 61 8.03 -22.09 7.50
C THR A 61 7.00 -21.84 6.40
N THR A 62 6.52 -22.90 5.71
CA THR A 62 5.44 -22.78 4.71
C THR A 62 4.18 -22.24 5.39
N PHE A 63 3.78 -22.86 6.50
CA PHE A 63 2.58 -22.46 7.24
C PHE A 63 2.63 -21.01 7.74
N ILE A 64 3.77 -20.58 8.30
CA ILE A 64 3.97 -19.20 8.78
C ILE A 64 3.93 -18.22 7.61
N SER A 65 4.59 -18.56 6.50
CA SER A 65 4.64 -17.72 5.30
C SER A 65 3.24 -17.53 4.71
N ASP A 66 2.49 -18.61 4.54
CA ASP A 66 1.14 -18.57 3.99
C ASP A 66 0.16 -17.83 4.93
N GLY A 67 0.30 -18.01 6.24
CA GLY A 67 -0.42 -17.24 7.26
C GLY A 67 -0.13 -15.73 7.19
N ALA A 68 1.14 -15.37 7.01
CA ALA A 68 1.53 -13.97 6.81
C ALA A 68 0.96 -13.42 5.49
N LEU A 69 0.93 -14.21 4.42
CA LEU A 69 0.39 -13.80 3.12
C LEU A 69 -1.13 -13.53 3.16
N ILE A 70 -1.93 -14.43 3.73
CA ILE A 70 -3.40 -14.25 3.82
C ILE A 70 -3.76 -13.05 4.72
N THR A 71 -2.99 -12.85 5.79
CA THR A 71 -3.18 -11.74 6.74
C THR A 71 -2.75 -10.41 6.12
N GLY A 72 -1.60 -10.40 5.43
CA GLY A 72 -1.13 -9.24 4.69
C GLY A 72 -2.10 -8.81 3.60
N THR A 73 -2.66 -9.77 2.87
CA THR A 73 -3.67 -9.53 1.83
C THR A 73 -4.98 -8.96 2.40
N TYR A 74 -5.41 -9.40 3.58
CA TYR A 74 -6.55 -8.79 4.28
C TYR A 74 -6.30 -7.30 4.56
N PHE A 75 -5.16 -6.97 5.17
CA PHE A 75 -4.83 -5.57 5.46
C PHE A 75 -4.70 -4.75 4.18
N LEU A 76 -4.17 -5.35 3.12
CA LEU A 76 -4.04 -4.73 1.81
C LEU A 76 -5.39 -4.35 1.23
N SER A 77 -6.32 -5.30 1.17
CA SER A 77 -7.69 -5.09 0.73
C SER A 77 -8.39 -4.02 1.55
N ALA A 78 -8.30 -4.12 2.88
CA ALA A 78 -8.92 -3.16 3.80
C ALA A 78 -8.37 -1.73 3.57
N ALA A 79 -7.07 -1.59 3.33
CA ALA A 79 -6.48 -0.29 3.06
C ALA A 79 -6.84 0.27 1.68
N ALA A 80 -6.89 -0.59 0.65
CA ALA A 80 -7.30 -0.20 -0.69
C ALA A 80 -8.77 0.29 -0.71
N ILE A 81 -9.68 -0.44 -0.04
CA ILE A 81 -11.09 -0.06 0.06
C ILE A 81 -11.25 1.27 0.79
N VAL A 82 -10.57 1.45 1.93
CA VAL A 82 -10.61 2.72 2.68
C VAL A 82 -10.11 3.89 1.84
N SER A 83 -9.12 3.67 0.98
CA SER A 83 -8.56 4.70 0.10
C SER A 83 -9.56 5.21 -0.95
N VAL A 84 -10.57 4.41 -1.28
CA VAL A 84 -11.54 4.72 -2.35
C VAL A 84 -12.92 5.12 -1.79
N ARG A 85 -13.38 4.44 -0.72
CA ARG A 85 -14.71 4.69 -0.12
C ARG A 85 -14.69 5.66 1.07
N GLY A 86 -13.52 5.94 1.65
CA GLY A 86 -13.40 6.70 2.90
C GLY A 86 -13.71 5.85 4.15
N VAL A 87 -13.49 6.42 5.33
CA VAL A 87 -13.52 5.71 6.63
C VAL A 87 -14.95 5.31 7.08
N GLN A 88 -15.98 5.91 6.50
CA GLN A 88 -17.38 5.78 6.96
C GLN A 88 -18.05 4.45 6.59
N ASP A 89 -17.53 3.66 5.63
CA ASP A 89 -18.17 2.42 5.18
C ASP A 89 -17.70 1.18 5.97
N ARG A 90 -17.85 1.23 7.29
CA ARG A 90 -17.39 0.19 8.24
C ARG A 90 -18.47 -0.85 8.52
N LYS A 91 -19.18 -1.31 7.48
CA LYS A 91 -20.32 -2.24 7.65
C LYS A 91 -20.02 -3.61 7.06
N GLY A 92 -19.19 -4.36 7.77
CA GLY A 92 -19.02 -5.79 7.50
C GLY A 92 -17.84 -6.40 8.23
N ARG A 93 -18.09 -7.22 9.26
CA ARG A 93 -17.06 -8.12 9.85
C ARG A 93 -16.83 -9.36 8.97
N TRP A 94 -17.53 -9.48 7.85
CA TRP A 94 -17.47 -10.64 6.95
C TRP A 94 -16.05 -10.97 6.47
N PRO A 95 -15.14 -10.02 6.14
CA PRO A 95 -13.81 -10.38 5.64
C PRO A 95 -12.93 -10.95 6.76
N VAL A 96 -13.17 -10.54 8.01
CA VAL A 96 -12.51 -11.13 9.19
C VAL A 96 -12.98 -12.56 9.41
N TRP A 97 -14.29 -12.81 9.30
CA TRP A 97 -14.84 -14.16 9.41
C TRP A 97 -14.35 -15.06 8.28
N LEU A 98 -14.23 -14.53 7.06
CA LEU A 98 -13.65 -15.25 5.93
C LEU A 98 -12.18 -15.62 6.20
N LEU A 99 -11.38 -14.68 6.71
CA LEU A 99 -9.98 -14.93 7.09
C LEU A 99 -9.87 -16.01 8.19
N VAL A 100 -10.69 -15.92 9.23
CA VAL A 100 -10.71 -16.90 10.33
C VAL A 100 -11.12 -18.27 9.81
N ALA A 101 -12.18 -18.35 9.00
CA ALA A 101 -12.64 -19.60 8.41
C ALA A 101 -11.57 -20.24 7.51
N ALA A 102 -10.95 -19.46 6.61
CA ALA A 102 -9.86 -19.93 5.77
C ALA A 102 -8.67 -20.43 6.60
N GLY A 103 -8.27 -19.65 7.63
CA GLY A 103 -7.20 -20.03 8.54
C GLY A 103 -7.50 -21.32 9.31
N CYS A 104 -8.72 -21.51 9.82
CA CYS A 104 -9.13 -22.74 10.49
C CYS A 104 -9.04 -23.95 9.55
N VAL A 105 -9.55 -23.83 8.32
CA VAL A 105 -9.47 -24.92 7.35
C VAL A 105 -8.01 -25.22 6.97
N MET A 106 -7.17 -24.21 6.80
CA MET A 106 -5.74 -24.38 6.55
C MET A 106 -5.03 -25.07 7.71
N VAL A 107 -5.30 -24.70 8.97
CA VAL A 107 -4.74 -25.38 10.16
C VAL A 107 -5.10 -26.85 10.18
N VAL A 108 -6.39 -27.16 9.97
CA VAL A 108 -6.87 -28.55 9.97
C VAL A 108 -6.24 -29.32 8.81
N ALA A 109 -6.29 -28.79 7.59
CA ALA A 109 -5.72 -29.43 6.42
C ALA A 109 -4.22 -29.68 6.58
N PHE A 110 -3.45 -28.69 7.07
CA PHE A 110 -2.02 -28.81 7.30
C PHE A 110 -1.67 -29.91 8.31
N ALA A 111 -2.46 -30.06 9.38
CA ALA A 111 -2.26 -31.10 10.39
C ALA A 111 -2.45 -32.54 9.85
N PHE A 112 -3.16 -32.71 8.73
CA PHE A 112 -3.40 -34.01 8.09
C PHE A 112 -2.44 -34.33 6.94
N ILE A 113 -1.49 -33.45 6.60
CA ILE A 113 -0.52 -33.71 5.54
C ILE A 113 0.55 -34.68 6.08
N ASP A 114 0.77 -35.79 5.38
CA ASP A 114 1.84 -36.73 5.69
C ASP A 114 3.17 -36.16 5.17
N MET A 115 3.89 -35.47 6.05
CA MET A 115 5.18 -34.85 5.77
C MET A 115 6.31 -35.75 6.22
N ARG A 116 7.04 -36.32 5.27
CA ARG A 116 8.21 -37.16 5.57
C ARG A 116 9.48 -36.34 5.74
N HIS A 117 9.59 -35.23 5.01
CA HIS A 117 10.80 -34.39 4.92
C HIS A 117 10.40 -32.91 4.71
N SER A 118 11.32 -31.98 5.00
CA SER A 118 11.18 -30.60 4.55
C SER A 118 11.32 -30.49 3.03
N SER A 119 10.49 -29.66 2.40
CA SER A 119 10.56 -29.39 0.96
C SER A 119 10.38 -27.91 0.67
N THR A 120 11.26 -27.36 -0.18
CA THR A 120 11.11 -26.03 -0.77
C THR A 120 10.07 -26.00 -1.90
N ARG A 121 9.65 -27.17 -2.39
CA ARG A 121 8.65 -27.36 -3.44
C ARG A 121 7.43 -28.06 -2.89
N PHE A 122 6.91 -27.55 -1.78
CA PHE A 122 5.82 -28.14 -1.00
C PHE A 122 4.67 -28.68 -1.86
N MET A 123 4.20 -27.91 -2.86
CA MET A 123 3.07 -28.32 -3.71
C MET A 123 3.41 -29.39 -4.76
N ILE A 124 4.68 -29.50 -5.15
CA ILE A 124 5.13 -30.55 -6.06
C ILE A 124 5.31 -31.86 -5.28
N ASP A 125 5.87 -31.79 -4.09
CA ASP A 125 6.23 -33.00 -3.33
C ASP A 125 5.06 -33.57 -2.54
N PHE A 126 4.16 -32.72 -2.04
CA PHE A 126 3.00 -33.14 -1.22
C PHE A 126 1.66 -32.94 -1.90
N GLY A 127 1.59 -32.27 -3.06
CA GLY A 127 0.32 -31.89 -3.69
C GLY A 127 -0.53 -33.07 -4.18
N GLY A 128 0.02 -34.29 -4.23
CA GLY A 128 -0.74 -35.51 -4.56
C GLY A 128 -1.64 -35.98 -3.40
N GLN A 129 -1.50 -35.36 -2.22
CA GLN A 129 -2.32 -35.65 -1.05
C GLN A 129 -3.53 -34.71 -1.00
N TRP A 130 -4.71 -35.27 -0.70
CA TRP A 130 -5.93 -34.47 -0.51
C TRP A 130 -5.78 -33.33 0.50
N PRO A 131 -5.17 -33.53 1.69
CA PRO A 131 -4.97 -32.44 2.65
C PRO A 131 -4.13 -31.28 2.10
N ALA A 132 -3.08 -31.57 1.31
CA ALA A 132 -2.23 -30.54 0.70
C ALA A 132 -2.97 -29.77 -0.40
N ALA A 133 -3.75 -30.46 -1.22
CA ALA A 133 -4.58 -29.84 -2.24
C ALA A 133 -5.66 -28.93 -1.63
N VAL A 134 -6.32 -29.37 -0.54
CA VAL A 134 -7.30 -28.56 0.20
C VAL A 134 -6.64 -27.34 0.82
N TYR A 135 -5.50 -27.52 1.50
CA TYR A 135 -4.72 -26.44 2.11
C TYR A 135 -4.44 -25.31 1.10
N ASN A 136 -3.85 -25.66 -0.03
CA ASN A 136 -3.47 -24.71 -1.08
C ASN A 136 -4.69 -24.09 -1.77
N SER A 137 -5.71 -24.90 -2.07
CA SER A 137 -6.92 -24.40 -2.74
C SER A 137 -7.64 -23.38 -1.87
N VAL A 138 -7.75 -23.60 -0.56
CA VAL A 138 -8.39 -22.66 0.37
C VAL A 138 -7.62 -21.35 0.43
N GLN A 139 -6.29 -21.41 0.49
CA GLN A 139 -5.43 -20.23 0.47
C GLN A 139 -5.66 -19.40 -0.81
N PHE A 140 -5.56 -20.01 -1.99
CA PHE A 140 -5.72 -19.29 -3.25
C PHE A 140 -7.16 -18.82 -3.48
N VAL A 141 -8.17 -19.60 -3.10
CA VAL A 141 -9.58 -19.16 -3.16
C VAL A 141 -9.79 -17.94 -2.26
N TYR A 142 -9.25 -17.94 -1.04
CA TYR A 142 -9.30 -16.79 -0.16
C TYR A 142 -8.65 -15.55 -0.80
N LEU A 143 -7.44 -15.69 -1.34
CA LEU A 143 -6.73 -14.60 -2.03
C LEU A 143 -7.56 -14.07 -3.21
N GLY A 144 -8.11 -14.97 -4.04
CA GLY A 144 -8.95 -14.63 -5.19
C GLY A 144 -10.22 -13.88 -4.80
N LEU A 145 -10.93 -14.33 -3.76
CA LEU A 145 -12.14 -13.66 -3.26
C LEU A 145 -11.84 -12.27 -2.72
N VAL A 146 -10.80 -12.12 -1.89
CA VAL A 146 -10.42 -10.84 -1.30
C VAL A 146 -9.93 -9.86 -2.37
N LEU A 147 -9.05 -10.30 -3.28
CA LEU A 147 -8.56 -9.47 -4.38
C LEU A 147 -9.67 -9.13 -5.37
N GLY A 148 -10.50 -10.09 -5.75
CA GLY A 148 -11.63 -9.89 -6.65
C GLY A 148 -12.64 -8.88 -6.10
N TYR A 149 -13.03 -9.02 -4.83
CA TYR A 149 -13.89 -8.06 -4.15
C TYR A 149 -13.27 -6.65 -4.14
N THR A 150 -11.97 -6.55 -3.81
CA THR A 150 -11.26 -5.27 -3.81
C THR A 150 -11.24 -4.63 -5.19
N GLY A 151 -10.95 -5.40 -6.24
CA GLY A 151 -10.95 -4.95 -7.63
C GLY A 151 -12.32 -4.41 -8.06
N VAL A 152 -13.41 -5.12 -7.73
CA VAL A 152 -14.78 -4.66 -8.03
C VAL A 152 -15.08 -3.35 -7.30
N VAL A 153 -14.73 -3.23 -6.02
CA VAL A 153 -14.95 -2.01 -5.24
C VAL A 153 -14.22 -0.82 -5.86
N ILE A 154 -12.97 -1.00 -6.28
CA ILE A 154 -12.16 0.04 -6.94
C ILE A 154 -12.83 0.47 -8.26
N LEU A 155 -13.23 -0.49 -9.10
CA LEU A 155 -13.85 -0.21 -10.39
C LEU A 155 -15.17 0.55 -10.26
N GLN A 156 -16.03 0.15 -9.30
CA GLN A 156 -17.31 0.82 -9.04
C GLN A 156 -17.16 2.27 -8.56
N ASN A 157 -16.04 2.58 -7.90
CA ASN A 157 -15.80 3.89 -7.31
C ASN A 157 -14.72 4.67 -8.06
N ARG A 158 -14.39 4.28 -9.29
CA ARG A 158 -13.33 4.89 -10.11
C ARG A 158 -13.54 6.39 -10.33
N SER A 159 -14.79 6.86 -10.41
CA SER A 159 -15.13 8.28 -10.58
C SER A 159 -14.69 9.16 -9.41
N ARG A 160 -14.40 8.59 -8.24
CA ARG A 160 -13.90 9.31 -7.06
C ARG A 160 -12.39 9.55 -7.10
N LEU A 161 -11.67 8.96 -8.07
CA LEU A 161 -10.24 9.13 -8.22
C LEU A 161 -9.96 10.41 -9.02
N THR A 162 -9.76 11.53 -8.32
CA THR A 162 -9.58 12.86 -8.93
C THR A 162 -8.23 13.04 -9.60
N THR A 163 -7.17 12.38 -9.11
CA THR A 163 -5.81 12.52 -9.66
C THR A 163 -5.47 11.43 -10.68
N ARG A 164 -4.85 11.82 -11.80
CA ARG A 164 -4.43 10.90 -12.88
C ARG A 164 -3.53 9.77 -12.37
N ALA A 165 -2.58 10.09 -11.48
CA ALA A 165 -1.70 9.10 -10.87
C ALA A 165 -2.48 8.04 -10.07
N SER A 166 -3.49 8.46 -9.29
CA SER A 166 -4.32 7.51 -8.53
C SER A 166 -5.17 6.64 -9.46
N SER A 167 -5.76 7.22 -10.51
CA SER A 167 -6.51 6.47 -11.52
C SER A 167 -5.65 5.41 -12.21
N ILE A 168 -4.42 5.75 -12.62
CA ILE A 168 -3.50 4.78 -13.25
C ILE A 168 -3.14 3.67 -12.28
N GLY A 169 -2.71 4.01 -11.05
CA GLY A 169 -2.33 3.02 -10.05
C GLY A 169 -3.46 2.04 -9.72
N PHE A 170 -4.66 2.55 -9.43
CA PHE A 170 -5.80 1.69 -9.13
C PHE A 170 -6.31 0.88 -10.34
N THR A 171 -6.09 1.36 -11.57
CA THR A 171 -6.39 0.57 -12.78
C THR A 171 -5.41 -0.59 -12.92
N MET A 172 -4.10 -0.35 -12.73
CA MET A 172 -3.10 -1.42 -12.73
C MET A 172 -3.40 -2.46 -11.64
N PHE A 173 -3.77 -2.00 -10.44
CA PHE A 173 -4.20 -2.88 -9.36
C PHE A 173 -5.41 -3.73 -9.76
N ALA A 174 -6.45 -3.13 -10.35
CA ALA A 174 -7.64 -3.84 -10.80
C ALA A 174 -7.33 -4.89 -11.87
N VAL A 175 -6.46 -4.57 -12.84
CA VAL A 175 -5.97 -5.55 -13.83
C VAL A 175 -5.21 -6.68 -13.12
N GLY A 176 -4.37 -6.36 -12.13
CA GLY A 176 -3.70 -7.33 -11.29
C GLY A 176 -4.67 -8.27 -10.56
N CYS A 177 -5.80 -7.77 -10.08
CA CYS A 177 -6.85 -8.61 -9.49
C CYS A 177 -7.46 -9.59 -10.51
N VAL A 178 -7.68 -9.16 -11.75
CA VAL A 178 -8.22 -10.04 -12.82
C VAL A 178 -7.24 -11.16 -13.15
N VAL A 179 -5.96 -10.81 -13.36
CA VAL A 179 -4.91 -11.82 -13.57
C VAL A 179 -4.76 -12.71 -12.34
N GLY A 180 -4.94 -12.15 -11.14
CA GLY A 180 -4.95 -12.90 -9.88
C GLY A 180 -6.05 -13.95 -9.79
N ILE A 181 -7.26 -13.64 -10.26
CA ILE A 181 -8.34 -14.63 -10.35
C ILE A 181 -7.97 -15.74 -11.34
N ALA A 182 -7.40 -15.39 -12.49
CA ALA A 182 -6.93 -16.38 -13.45
C ALA A 182 -5.83 -17.28 -12.86
N LEU A 183 -4.92 -16.71 -12.06
CA LEU A 183 -3.90 -17.47 -11.32
C LEU A 183 -4.52 -18.42 -10.30
N VAL A 184 -5.60 -18.01 -9.60
CA VAL A 184 -6.31 -18.90 -8.67
C VAL A 184 -6.92 -20.09 -9.41
N ILE A 185 -7.50 -19.87 -10.59
CA ILE A 185 -8.02 -20.94 -11.45
C ILE A 185 -6.89 -21.88 -11.87
N ASP A 186 -5.74 -21.34 -12.27
CA ASP A 186 -4.54 -22.11 -12.63
C ASP A 186 -4.08 -23.01 -11.47
N VAL A 187 -3.95 -22.46 -10.25
CA VAL A 187 -3.54 -23.23 -9.07
C VAL A 187 -4.54 -24.32 -8.69
N ILE A 188 -5.84 -24.02 -8.72
CA ILE A 188 -6.86 -25.06 -8.48
C ILE A 188 -6.77 -26.15 -9.55
N GLY A 189 -6.56 -25.77 -10.81
CA GLY A 189 -6.32 -26.70 -11.91
C GLY A 189 -5.08 -27.58 -11.67
N MET A 190 -3.98 -27.01 -11.16
CA MET A 190 -2.78 -27.77 -10.81
C MET A 190 -3.07 -28.78 -9.70
N ASN A 191 -3.75 -28.36 -8.64
CA ASN A 191 -4.11 -29.25 -7.52
C ASN A 191 -4.96 -30.43 -8.01
N LEU A 192 -5.99 -30.16 -8.83
CA LEU A 192 -6.83 -31.20 -9.40
C LEU A 192 -6.06 -32.12 -10.35
N SER A 193 -5.21 -31.56 -11.21
CA SER A 193 -4.40 -32.33 -12.16
C SER A 193 -3.44 -33.26 -11.41
N HIS A 194 -2.89 -32.80 -10.29
CA HIS A 194 -1.98 -33.58 -9.47
C HIS A 194 -2.71 -34.73 -8.74
N LEU A 195 -3.91 -34.48 -8.21
CA LEU A 195 -4.75 -35.52 -7.60
C LEU A 195 -5.26 -36.57 -8.61
N MET A 196 -5.55 -36.14 -9.84
CA MET A 196 -6.09 -37.01 -10.89
C MET A 196 -5.00 -37.68 -11.75
N GLY A 197 -3.72 -37.36 -11.51
CA GLY A 197 -2.60 -37.89 -12.29
C GLY A 197 -2.54 -37.38 -13.74
N TRP A 198 -3.10 -36.21 -14.03
CA TRP A 198 -3.08 -35.59 -15.35
C TRP A 198 -1.79 -34.80 -15.58
N TRP A 199 -0.68 -35.51 -15.78
CA TRP A 199 0.66 -34.93 -15.84
C TRP A 199 0.87 -33.92 -16.97
N ASP A 200 0.22 -34.11 -18.13
CA ASP A 200 0.31 -33.15 -19.25
C ASP A 200 -0.36 -31.81 -18.91
N ALA A 201 -1.57 -31.86 -18.35
CA ALA A 201 -2.27 -30.67 -17.87
C ALA A 201 -1.50 -30.00 -16.72
N LEU A 202 -0.95 -30.78 -15.79
CA LEU A 202 -0.14 -30.27 -14.68
C LEU A 202 1.09 -29.51 -15.20
N ARG A 203 1.84 -30.08 -16.16
CA ARG A 203 3.01 -29.42 -16.77
C ARG A 203 2.64 -28.13 -17.48
N PHE A 204 1.53 -28.13 -18.21
CA PHE A 204 1.03 -26.93 -18.88
C PHE A 204 0.70 -25.83 -17.86
N LEU A 205 -0.08 -26.13 -16.83
CA LEU A 205 -0.46 -25.17 -15.79
C LEU A 205 0.77 -24.67 -14.99
N GLN A 206 1.69 -25.56 -14.63
CA GLN A 206 2.96 -25.19 -13.99
C GLN A 206 3.78 -24.19 -14.83
N SER A 207 3.72 -24.29 -16.17
CA SER A 207 4.41 -23.35 -17.05
C SER A 207 3.78 -21.94 -17.05
N LEU A 208 2.46 -21.85 -16.80
CA LEU A 208 1.72 -20.59 -16.69
C LEU A 208 1.86 -19.95 -15.31
N TYR A 209 1.99 -20.75 -14.26
CA TYR A 209 2.04 -20.29 -12.87
C TYR A 209 3.10 -19.22 -12.63
N SER A 210 4.36 -19.48 -12.95
CA SER A 210 5.47 -18.55 -12.69
C SER A 210 5.29 -17.18 -13.36
N PRO A 211 5.03 -17.08 -14.68
CA PRO A 211 4.83 -15.79 -15.33
C PRO A 211 3.56 -15.09 -14.83
N MET A 212 2.46 -15.81 -14.61
CA MET A 212 1.23 -15.22 -14.07
C MET A 212 1.45 -14.66 -12.66
N PHE A 213 2.09 -15.41 -11.77
CA PHE A 213 2.42 -14.96 -10.42
C PHE A 213 3.27 -13.68 -10.45
N PHE A 214 4.30 -13.63 -11.31
CA PHE A 214 5.12 -12.44 -11.47
C PHE A 214 4.30 -11.22 -11.96
N VAL A 215 3.45 -11.41 -12.97
CA VAL A 215 2.59 -10.35 -13.51
C VAL A 215 1.61 -9.83 -12.45
N VAL A 216 0.99 -10.73 -11.68
CA VAL A 216 0.09 -10.35 -10.57
C VAL A 216 0.85 -9.51 -9.55
N MET A 217 2.01 -9.98 -9.09
CA MET A 217 2.80 -9.24 -8.11
C MET A 217 3.26 -7.88 -8.65
N ALA A 218 3.73 -7.82 -9.89
CA ALA A 218 4.12 -6.57 -10.55
C ALA A 218 2.96 -5.56 -10.60
N LEU A 219 1.78 -5.98 -11.05
CA LEU A 219 0.60 -5.13 -11.16
C LEU A 219 0.06 -4.67 -9.80
N LEU A 220 0.02 -5.56 -8.81
CA LEU A 220 -0.43 -5.21 -7.47
C LEU A 220 0.56 -4.24 -6.79
N CYS A 221 1.87 -4.51 -6.86
CA CYS A 221 2.90 -3.63 -6.31
C CYS A 221 2.88 -2.25 -6.94
N THR A 222 2.93 -2.18 -8.28
CA THR A 222 2.94 -0.90 -9.00
C THR A 222 1.65 -0.13 -8.77
N GLY A 223 0.50 -0.82 -8.77
CA GLY A 223 -0.79 -0.20 -8.54
C GLY A 223 -0.94 0.47 -7.16
N LEU A 224 -0.26 -0.04 -6.14
CA LEU A 224 -0.23 0.53 -4.80
C LEU A 224 0.90 1.54 -4.58
N ALA A 225 2.03 1.34 -5.25
CA ALA A 225 3.18 2.23 -5.17
C ALA A 225 2.87 3.59 -5.80
N ILE A 226 2.21 3.61 -6.97
CA ILE A 226 1.98 4.85 -7.74
C ILE A 226 1.21 5.90 -6.92
N PRO A 227 0.05 5.59 -6.30
CA PRO A 227 -0.69 6.58 -5.51
C PRO A 227 0.08 7.03 -4.25
N ALA A 228 0.83 6.12 -3.62
CA ALA A 228 1.62 6.44 -2.42
C ALA A 228 2.80 7.35 -2.74
N ALA A 229 3.57 7.02 -3.79
CA ALA A 229 4.68 7.81 -4.27
C ALA A 229 4.21 9.20 -4.76
N ALA A 230 3.11 9.25 -5.53
CA ALA A 230 2.56 10.52 -6.00
C ALA A 230 2.17 11.45 -4.84
N ARG A 231 1.49 10.92 -3.82
CA ARG A 231 1.15 11.70 -2.61
C ARG A 231 2.37 12.20 -1.87
N PHE A 232 3.41 11.36 -1.74
CA PHE A 232 4.64 11.76 -1.06
C PHE A 232 5.39 12.85 -1.80
N VAL A 233 5.53 12.69 -3.13
CA VAL A 233 6.15 13.71 -3.98
C VAL A 233 5.38 15.01 -3.81
N LEU A 234 4.06 15.03 -4.01
CA LEU A 234 3.24 16.25 -3.87
C LEU A 234 3.40 16.91 -2.49
N ARG A 235 3.36 16.13 -1.41
CA ARG A 235 3.57 16.65 -0.04
C ARG A 235 4.95 17.25 0.15
N HIS A 236 5.99 16.60 -0.37
CA HIS A 236 7.37 17.06 -0.23
C HIS A 236 7.64 18.33 -1.03
N TRP A 237 7.08 18.42 -2.25
CA TRP A 237 7.12 19.63 -3.06
C TRP A 237 6.36 20.76 -2.39
N ARG A 238 5.15 20.50 -1.87
CA ARG A 238 4.35 21.49 -1.14
C ARG A 238 5.06 21.97 0.12
N GLY A 239 5.62 21.06 0.93
CA GLY A 239 6.38 21.43 2.14
C GLY A 239 7.59 22.32 1.82
N ARG A 240 8.32 22.02 0.74
CA ARG A 240 9.41 22.89 0.27
C ARG A 240 8.92 24.25 -0.21
N HIS A 241 7.78 24.29 -0.91
CA HIS A 241 7.19 25.54 -1.38
C HIS A 241 6.68 26.39 -0.22
N THR A 242 5.96 25.79 0.74
CA THR A 242 5.54 26.42 2.00
C THR A 242 6.75 26.95 2.77
N ALA A 243 7.82 26.16 2.93
CA ALA A 243 9.05 26.61 3.62
C ALA A 243 9.83 27.69 2.86
N ALA A 244 9.70 27.76 1.54
CA ALA A 244 10.25 28.84 0.74
C ALA A 244 9.42 30.13 0.91
N LEU A 245 8.09 30.04 0.91
CA LEU A 245 7.18 31.15 1.15
C LEU A 245 7.36 31.73 2.56
N ILE A 246 7.46 30.88 3.59
CA ILE A 246 7.76 31.30 4.97
C ILE A 246 9.05 32.13 5.01
N ARG A 247 10.14 31.62 4.42
CA ARG A 247 11.43 32.34 4.36
C ARG A 247 11.35 33.68 3.61
N GLN A 248 10.49 33.78 2.59
CA GLN A 248 10.29 35.01 1.85
C GLN A 248 9.44 36.05 2.60
N LEU A 249 8.51 35.59 3.44
CA LEU A 249 7.59 36.41 4.25
C LEU A 249 8.16 36.78 5.61
N GLU A 250 9.10 36.01 6.16
CA GLU A 250 9.76 36.24 7.44
C GLU A 250 10.33 37.67 7.62
N PRO A 251 11.08 38.25 6.65
CA PRO A 251 11.61 39.62 6.82
C PRO A 251 10.50 40.68 6.82
N LEU A 252 9.39 40.45 6.11
CA LEU A 252 8.25 41.36 6.11
C LEU A 252 7.47 41.23 7.42
N TRP A 253 7.20 40.01 7.87
CA TRP A 253 6.49 39.73 9.11
C TRP A 253 7.24 40.33 10.31
N THR A 254 8.56 40.14 10.39
CA THR A 254 9.39 40.73 11.46
C THR A 254 9.40 42.26 11.45
N ARG A 255 9.37 42.89 10.27
CA ARG A 255 9.26 44.35 10.13
C ARG A 255 7.89 44.89 10.55
N VAL A 256 6.82 44.15 10.25
CA VAL A 256 5.43 44.60 10.41
C VAL A 256 4.88 44.31 11.82
N VAL A 257 5.35 43.23 12.45
CA VAL A 257 4.82 42.71 13.72
C VAL A 257 5.80 42.98 14.89
N SER A 258 6.82 43.84 14.71
CA SER A 258 7.81 44.17 15.73
C SER A 258 7.17 44.69 17.03
N GLY A 259 6.99 43.79 18.00
CA GLY A 259 6.38 44.06 19.30
C GLY A 259 5.81 42.83 20.04
N SER A 260 5.45 41.74 19.36
CA SER A 260 4.97 40.52 20.05
C SER A 260 6.05 39.45 20.09
N ALA A 261 6.71 39.30 21.25
CA ALA A 261 7.62 38.20 21.51
C ALA A 261 6.92 36.84 21.32
N LEU A 262 7.56 35.92 20.61
CA LEU A 262 7.12 34.53 20.46
C LEU A 262 7.04 33.83 21.82
N PRO A 263 5.98 33.06 22.12
CA PRO A 263 6.16 31.78 22.78
C PRO A 263 6.64 30.79 21.71
N SER A 264 7.93 30.47 21.75
CA SER A 264 8.52 29.34 21.06
C SER A 264 7.85 28.04 21.52
N ALA A 265 6.89 27.52 20.77
CA ALA A 265 6.46 26.11 20.81
C ALA A 265 5.31 25.85 19.82
N LEU A 266 5.54 26.04 18.52
CA LEU A 266 4.82 25.23 17.55
C LEU A 266 5.84 24.24 17.01
N SER A 267 5.49 22.96 17.18
CA SER A 267 6.24 21.83 16.64
C SER A 267 6.60 22.10 15.18
N ASP A 268 7.83 21.79 14.80
CA ASP A 268 8.42 21.83 13.44
C ASP A 268 7.57 21.12 12.35
N ASP A 269 6.50 20.44 12.75
CA ASP A 269 5.66 19.61 11.89
C ASP A 269 4.52 20.37 11.17
N ASP A 270 4.19 21.63 11.51
CA ASP A 270 3.00 22.32 10.94
C ASP A 270 3.32 23.66 10.24
N HIS A 271 4.24 23.59 9.27
CA HIS A 271 4.66 24.72 8.42
C HIS A 271 3.47 25.43 7.73
N GLU A 272 2.40 24.72 7.41
CA GLU A 272 1.22 25.31 6.75
C GLU A 272 0.42 26.21 7.70
N MET A 273 0.29 25.80 8.97
CA MET A 273 -0.31 26.60 10.03
C MET A 273 0.54 27.84 10.34
N GLN A 274 1.87 27.70 10.29
CA GLN A 274 2.80 28.82 10.43
C GLN A 274 2.63 29.84 9.29
N LEU A 275 2.57 29.38 8.03
CA LEU A 275 2.37 30.25 6.88
C LEU A 275 1.00 30.96 6.96
N HIS A 276 -0.08 30.23 7.28
CA HIS A 276 -1.41 30.82 7.45
C HIS A 276 -1.41 31.92 8.51
N ARG A 277 -0.79 31.66 9.66
CA ARG A 277 -0.68 32.64 10.75
C ARG A 277 0.10 33.88 10.34
N MET A 278 1.23 33.72 9.65
CA MET A 278 2.02 34.86 9.16
C MET A 278 1.20 35.74 8.21
N VAL A 279 0.45 35.14 7.27
CA VAL A 279 -0.41 35.89 6.34
C VAL A 279 -1.48 36.68 7.10
N VAL A 280 -2.20 36.06 8.05
CA VAL A 280 -3.23 36.74 8.84
C VAL A 280 -2.65 37.89 9.67
N GLU A 281 -1.52 37.68 10.34
CA GLU A 281 -0.91 38.73 11.19
C GLU A 281 -0.40 39.93 10.37
N ILE A 282 0.09 39.69 9.14
CA ILE A 282 0.46 40.77 8.20
C ILE A 282 -0.78 41.54 7.75
N GLU A 283 -1.87 40.85 7.39
CA GLU A 283 -3.12 41.51 7.01
C GLU A 283 -3.73 42.31 8.16
N ASP A 284 -3.75 41.77 9.37
CA ASP A 284 -4.23 42.45 10.58
C ASP A 284 -3.41 43.69 10.92
N ALA A 285 -2.09 43.64 10.75
CA ALA A 285 -1.23 44.80 10.94
C ALA A 285 -1.48 45.87 9.87
N ARG A 286 -1.73 45.46 8.61
CA ARG A 286 -2.11 46.38 7.54
C ARG A 286 -3.45 47.07 7.85
N PHE A 287 -4.46 46.32 8.30
CA PHE A 287 -5.74 46.88 8.73
C PHE A 287 -5.60 47.84 9.93
N ARG A 288 -4.82 47.48 10.95
CA ARG A 288 -4.58 48.34 12.13
C ARG A 288 -3.85 49.63 11.79
N SER A 289 -2.98 49.62 10.78
CA SER A 289 -2.25 50.82 10.33
C SER A 289 -3.09 51.81 9.52
N GLY A 290 -4.38 51.52 9.25
CA GLY A 290 -5.25 52.42 8.48
C GLY A 290 -4.77 52.70 7.05
N GLY A 291 -3.86 51.89 6.51
CA GLY A 291 -3.25 52.09 5.19
C GLY A 291 -1.93 52.88 5.18
N GLU A 292 -1.41 53.30 6.34
CA GLU A 292 -0.10 53.97 6.44
C GLU A 292 1.08 53.02 6.22
N LEU A 293 0.88 51.71 6.45
CA LEU A 293 1.90 50.71 6.24
C LEU A 293 2.08 50.43 4.73
N GLN A 294 3.02 51.15 4.12
CA GLN A 294 3.36 50.99 2.71
C GLN A 294 4.17 49.71 2.50
N LEU A 295 3.57 48.77 1.76
CA LEU A 295 4.25 47.58 1.26
C LEU A 295 4.81 47.89 -0.14
N SER A 296 6.00 47.38 -0.44
CA SER A 296 6.54 47.40 -1.80
C SER A 296 5.68 46.53 -2.73
N GLU A 297 5.68 46.78 -4.04
CA GLU A 297 5.00 45.92 -5.03
C GLU A 297 5.48 44.46 -4.92
N ASP A 298 6.78 44.25 -4.70
CA ASP A 298 7.38 42.91 -4.49
C ASP A 298 6.87 42.19 -3.23
N GLU A 299 6.41 42.96 -2.23
CA GLU A 299 5.93 42.45 -0.95
C GLU A 299 4.45 42.09 -1.02
N VAL A 300 3.68 42.90 -1.76
CA VAL A 300 2.28 42.60 -2.09
C VAL A 300 2.19 41.33 -2.92
N GLU A 301 3.07 41.16 -3.91
CA GLU A 301 3.09 39.95 -4.75
C GLU A 301 3.46 38.70 -3.95
N ARG A 302 4.44 38.79 -3.04
CA ARG A 302 4.80 37.67 -2.14
C ARG A 302 3.67 37.28 -1.20
N LEU A 303 2.93 38.26 -0.66
CA LEU A 303 1.76 38.01 0.18
C LEU A 303 0.63 37.35 -0.61
N ARG A 304 0.39 37.80 -1.86
CA ARG A 304 -0.59 37.22 -2.76
C ARG A 304 -0.28 35.76 -3.09
N LEU A 305 0.97 35.45 -3.45
CA LEU A 305 1.41 34.08 -3.73
C LEU A 305 1.20 33.14 -2.53
N ALA A 306 1.45 33.61 -1.31
CA ALA A 306 1.18 32.83 -0.11
C ALA A 306 -0.32 32.66 0.19
N HIS A 307 -1.13 33.69 -0.05
CA HIS A 307 -2.58 33.60 0.09
C HIS A 307 -3.18 32.62 -0.92
N ASP A 308 -2.76 32.70 -2.18
CA ASP A 308 -3.19 31.78 -3.24
C ASP A 308 -2.77 30.33 -2.92
N HIS A 309 -1.56 30.13 -2.37
CA HIS A 309 -1.08 28.82 -1.93
C HIS A 309 -1.91 28.21 -0.78
N ILE A 310 -2.41 29.04 0.14
CA ILE A 310 -3.31 28.61 1.24
C ILE A 310 -4.73 28.33 0.71
N ALA A 311 -5.19 29.12 -0.26
CA ALA A 311 -6.56 29.05 -0.78
C ALA A 311 -6.80 27.83 -1.71
N ILE A 312 -5.75 27.25 -2.31
CA ILE A 312 -5.86 26.07 -3.18
C ILE A 312 -6.09 24.80 -2.32
N PRO A 313 -7.24 24.11 -2.45
CA PRO A 313 -7.49 22.86 -1.73
C PRO A 313 -6.52 21.75 -2.16
N ASP A 314 -6.24 20.80 -1.26
CA ASP A 314 -5.33 19.64 -1.41
C ASP A 314 -5.42 18.87 -2.76
N ASP A 315 -6.54 18.99 -3.45
CA ASP A 315 -6.89 18.19 -4.62
C ASP A 315 -6.55 18.86 -5.97
N LEU A 316 -6.18 20.16 -5.98
CA LEU A 316 -6.07 21.00 -7.19
C LEU A 316 -4.64 21.32 -7.65
N PHE A 317 -3.63 20.85 -6.92
CA PHE A 317 -2.22 21.13 -7.23
C PHE A 317 -1.66 20.58 -8.56
N PRO A 318 -2.31 19.71 -9.38
CA PRO A 318 -1.75 19.38 -10.69
C PRO A 318 -2.22 20.30 -11.83
N MET A 319 -3.05 21.34 -11.59
CA MET A 319 -3.50 22.23 -12.68
C MET A 319 -2.63 23.46 -12.92
N ALA A 320 -1.77 23.86 -11.97
CA ALA A 320 -0.99 25.09 -12.09
C ALA A 320 0.40 24.92 -12.73
N ALA A 321 0.74 23.71 -13.19
CA ALA A 321 2.00 23.44 -13.90
C ALA A 321 1.73 22.97 -15.34
N ARG A 322 1.11 23.84 -16.13
CA ARG A 322 1.20 23.87 -17.60
C ARG A 322 1.08 25.29 -18.10
#